data_AF-A0AA97AWM1-F1
#
_entry.id   AF-A0AA97AWM1-F1
#
_cell.length_a   1.000
_cell.length_b   1.000
_cell.length_c   1.000
_cell.angle_alpha   90.00
_cell.angle_beta   90.00
_cell.angle_gamma   90.00
#
_symmetry.space_group_name_H-M   'P 1'
#
loop_
_entity.id
_entity.type
_entity.pdbx_description
1 polymer ?
#
loop_
_entity_poly.entity_id
_entity_poly.type
_entity_poly.pdbx_seq_one_letter_code
_entity_poly.pdbx_strand_id
1 'polypeptide(L)'
;MKKIFFILVVFITVAIIGLYGLDRHRKNTERQREQVAYLLTSCVNQGILTLFRLQANDWKAHPDFYIEEENRLGVAVKALPDQILKGESFEKWRHAIKICDKLTRNSNLQHVTIFRPLGDFSEKEISNIYTLKDRGALRKREKTIHALYESAEAAARYMKDLKRDINTQLKAFRFSDEERELTLQRISSQVLDNYQQGNFSKKQADTYLERVSLFYKTMAENPKSYSVRNGSLYFYSQELKQKVEDLYNAVIQGEGAFYGNFKQILVQKQVRSSSY
;
A
#
# COMPACT_ATOMS: atom_id res chain seq x y z
N MET A 1 -39.90 31.45 55.43
CA MET A 1 -38.51 30.91 55.35
C MET A 1 -38.41 29.50 54.78
N LYS A 2 -39.20 28.49 55.22
CA LYS A 2 -39.12 27.10 54.72
C LYS A 2 -39.34 26.92 53.19
N LYS A 3 -40.27 27.66 52.58
CA LYS A 3 -40.55 27.57 51.13
C LYS A 3 -39.39 28.07 50.25
N ILE A 4 -38.70 29.12 50.68
CA ILE A 4 -37.54 29.68 49.95
C ILE A 4 -36.37 28.70 50.02
N PHE A 5 -36.14 28.08 51.18
CA PHE A 5 -35.12 27.05 51.36
C PHE A 5 -35.40 25.83 50.47
N PHE A 6 -36.65 25.39 50.37
CA PHE A 6 -37.03 24.26 49.52
C PHE A 6 -36.79 24.54 48.03
N ILE A 7 -37.13 25.73 47.55
CA ILE A 7 -36.86 26.15 46.16
C ILE A 7 -35.35 26.20 45.90
N LEU A 8 -34.56 26.73 46.83
CA LEU A 8 -33.11 26.82 46.71
C LEU A 8 -32.47 25.42 46.65
N VAL A 9 -32.91 24.50 47.49
CA VAL A 9 -32.44 23.09 47.48
C VAL A 9 -32.78 22.42 46.16
N VAL A 10 -34.02 22.55 45.65
CA VAL A 10 -34.40 21.98 44.34
C VAL A 10 -33.55 22.56 43.22
N PHE A 11 -33.31 23.88 43.21
CA PHE A 11 -32.50 24.54 42.18
C PHE A 11 -31.04 24.05 42.20
N ILE A 12 -30.44 23.92 43.39
CA ILE A 12 -29.10 23.37 43.57
C ILE A 12 -29.05 21.91 43.10
N THR A 13 -30.06 21.10 43.41
CA THR A 13 -30.11 19.68 43.02
C THR A 13 -30.20 19.52 41.50
N VAL A 14 -31.05 20.32 40.84
CA VAL A 14 -31.18 20.34 39.37
C VAL A 14 -29.88 20.82 38.72
N ALA A 15 -29.22 21.84 39.29
CA ALA A 15 -27.93 22.33 38.80
C ALA A 15 -26.83 21.25 38.90
N ILE A 16 -26.75 20.52 40.02
CA ILE A 16 -25.79 19.42 40.20
C ILE A 16 -26.07 18.27 39.21
N ILE A 17 -27.33 17.86 39.04
CA ILE A 17 -27.71 16.82 38.06
C ILE A 17 -27.39 17.26 36.63
N GLY A 18 -27.67 18.52 36.29
CA GLY A 18 -27.35 19.10 34.99
C GLY A 18 -25.85 19.14 34.71
N LEU A 19 -25.03 19.56 35.68
CA LEU A 19 -23.57 19.56 35.56
C LEU A 19 -23.00 18.14 35.44
N TYR A 20 -23.52 17.19 36.22
CA TYR A 20 -23.11 15.79 36.14
C TYR A 20 -23.49 15.16 34.80
N GLY A 21 -24.70 15.44 34.29
CA GLY A 21 -25.14 15.00 32.97
C GLY A 21 -24.27 15.56 31.84
N LEU A 22 -23.89 16.83 31.95
CA LEU A 22 -23.03 17.50 30.97
C LEU A 22 -21.60 16.95 30.97
N ASP A 23 -21.01 16.71 32.15
CA ASP A 23 -19.69 16.07 32.29
C ASP A 23 -19.69 14.65 31.71
N ARG A 24 -20.71 13.86 32.04
CA ARG A 24 -20.87 12.50 31.50
C ARG A 24 -21.04 12.49 29.99
N HIS A 25 -21.80 13.44 29.43
CA HIS A 25 -21.95 13.58 27.99
C HIS A 25 -20.63 13.94 27.30
N ARG A 26 -19.84 14.85 27.88
CA ARG A 26 -18.51 15.20 27.37
C ARG A 26 -17.58 13.99 27.36
N LYS A 27 -17.46 13.28 28.49
CA LYS A 27 -16.64 12.06 28.61
C LYS A 27 -17.06 10.97 27.62
N ASN A 28 -18.36 10.77 27.42
CA ASN A 28 -18.85 9.81 26.43
C ASN A 28 -18.47 10.22 25.00
N THR A 29 -18.58 11.51 24.67
CA THR A 29 -18.22 12.03 23.34
C THR A 29 -16.72 11.89 23.08
N GLU A 30 -15.89 12.22 24.07
CA GLU A 30 -14.43 12.03 24.01
C GLU A 30 -14.07 10.56 23.80
N ARG A 31 -14.66 9.65 24.58
CA ARG A 31 -14.44 8.21 24.41
C ARG A 31 -14.85 7.70 23.02
N GLN A 32 -15.98 8.17 22.50
CA GLN A 32 -16.44 7.83 21.14
C GLN A 32 -15.47 8.34 20.06
N ARG A 33 -14.96 9.58 20.22
CA ARG A 33 -13.95 10.16 19.33
C ARG A 33 -12.66 9.35 19.36
N GLU A 34 -12.19 8.96 20.54
CA GLU A 34 -10.99 8.12 20.70
C GLU A 34 -11.15 6.75 20.06
N GLN A 35 -12.31 6.10 20.23
CA GLN A 35 -12.60 4.82 19.59
C GLN A 35 -12.57 4.94 18.06
N VAL A 36 -13.22 5.98 17.51
CA VAL A 36 -13.20 6.24 16.06
C VAL A 36 -11.78 6.46 15.56
N ALA A 37 -11.00 7.30 16.22
CA ALA A 37 -9.62 7.56 15.85
C ALA A 37 -8.78 6.27 15.91
N TYR A 38 -8.95 5.47 16.97
CA TYR A 38 -8.23 4.21 17.13
C TYR A 38 -8.55 3.21 16.01
N LEU A 39 -9.83 3.02 15.66
CA LEU A 39 -10.24 2.16 14.54
C LEU A 39 -9.57 2.59 13.23
N LEU A 40 -9.61 3.88 12.92
CA LEU A 40 -9.04 4.44 11.69
C LEU A 40 -7.52 4.31 11.65
N THR A 41 -6.84 4.57 12.77
CA THR A 41 -5.41 4.31 12.91
C THR A 41 -5.09 2.84 12.70
N SER A 42 -5.83 1.92 13.32
CA SER A 42 -5.61 0.48 13.21
C SER A 42 -5.75 -0.01 11.77
N CYS A 43 -6.76 0.44 11.03
CA CYS A 43 -6.93 -0.01 9.63
C CYS A 43 -5.86 0.55 8.69
N VAL A 44 -5.43 1.80 8.87
CA VAL A 44 -4.26 2.35 8.13
C VAL A 44 -3.00 1.55 8.46
N ASN A 45 -2.77 1.20 9.73
CA ASN A 45 -1.63 0.39 10.13
C ASN A 45 -1.64 -0.99 9.47
N GLN A 46 -2.80 -1.66 9.40
CA GLN A 46 -2.91 -2.95 8.70
C GLN A 46 -2.54 -2.84 7.22
N GLY A 47 -2.96 -1.76 6.54
CA GLY A 47 -2.57 -1.50 5.15
C GLY A 47 -1.05 -1.35 5.00
N ILE A 48 -0.38 -0.64 5.91
CA ILE A 48 1.08 -0.51 5.90
C ILE A 48 1.78 -1.84 6.22
N LEU A 49 1.30 -2.61 7.19
CA LEU A 49 1.86 -3.92 7.52
C LEU A 49 1.78 -4.89 6.32
N THR A 50 0.68 -4.81 5.56
CA THR A 50 0.49 -5.58 4.33
C THR A 50 1.55 -5.20 3.28
N LEU A 51 1.81 -3.90 3.10
CA LEU A 51 2.91 -3.43 2.24
C LEU A 51 4.25 -4.03 2.65
N PHE A 52 4.59 -4.07 3.94
CA PHE A 52 5.86 -4.63 4.41
C PHE A 52 6.00 -6.12 4.06
N ARG A 53 4.93 -6.90 4.19
CA ARG A 53 4.95 -8.32 3.79
C ARG A 53 5.13 -8.48 2.27
N LEU A 54 4.45 -7.66 1.47
CA LEU A 54 4.60 -7.66 0.02
C LEU A 54 6.02 -7.26 -0.41
N GLN A 55 6.62 -6.25 0.21
CA GLN A 55 8.01 -5.89 -0.04
C GLN A 55 9.00 -6.99 0.35
N ALA A 56 8.69 -7.77 1.39
CA ALA A 56 9.54 -8.87 1.83
C ALA A 56 9.46 -10.11 0.91
N ASN A 57 8.42 -10.20 0.07
CA ASN A 57 8.17 -11.36 -0.78
C ASN A 57 9.34 -11.70 -1.72
N ASP A 58 9.48 -12.99 -2.02
CA ASP A 58 10.24 -13.46 -3.16
C ASP A 58 9.28 -13.66 -4.34
N TRP A 59 9.21 -12.66 -5.21
CA TRP A 59 8.29 -12.63 -6.35
C TRP A 59 8.55 -13.75 -7.36
N LYS A 60 9.76 -14.34 -7.41
CA LYS A 60 10.04 -15.50 -8.27
C LYS A 60 9.48 -16.79 -7.69
N ALA A 61 9.51 -16.92 -6.37
CA ALA A 61 8.99 -18.10 -5.68
C ALA A 61 7.46 -18.04 -5.49
N HIS A 62 6.91 -16.84 -5.23
CA HIS A 62 5.50 -16.62 -4.92
C HIS A 62 4.94 -15.44 -5.72
N PRO A 63 4.71 -15.58 -7.04
CA PRO A 63 4.24 -14.49 -7.90
C PRO A 63 2.84 -13.98 -7.53
N ASP A 64 1.97 -14.86 -7.01
CA ASP A 64 0.58 -14.56 -6.68
C ASP A 64 0.35 -14.11 -5.22
N PHE A 65 1.43 -13.88 -4.46
CA PHE A 65 1.35 -13.56 -3.02
C PHE A 65 0.52 -12.30 -2.72
N TYR A 66 0.36 -11.39 -3.69
CA TYR A 66 -0.48 -10.21 -3.55
C TYR A 66 -1.96 -10.55 -3.33
N ILE A 67 -2.45 -11.68 -3.88
CA ILE A 67 -3.83 -12.15 -3.70
C ILE A 67 -4.04 -12.62 -2.25
N GLU A 68 -3.06 -13.31 -1.68
CA GLU A 68 -3.12 -13.79 -0.30
C GLU A 68 -3.16 -12.62 0.69
N GLU A 69 -2.30 -11.62 0.48
CA GLU A 69 -2.22 -10.44 1.35
C GLU A 69 -3.45 -9.52 1.19
N GLU A 70 -4.05 -9.41 0.00
CA GLU A 70 -5.34 -8.72 -0.19
C GLU A 70 -6.44 -9.33 0.69
N ASN A 71 -6.56 -10.66 0.65
CA ASN A 71 -7.54 -11.39 1.46
C ASN A 71 -7.24 -11.25 2.96
N ARG A 72 -5.97 -11.38 3.36
CA ARG A 72 -5.53 -11.22 4.74
C ARG A 72 -5.84 -9.83 5.28
N LEU A 73 -5.58 -8.77 4.52
CA LEU A 73 -5.88 -7.40 4.90
C LEU A 73 -7.40 -7.21 5.08
N GLY A 74 -8.20 -7.72 4.14
CA GLY A 74 -9.66 -7.66 4.21
C GLY A 74 -10.22 -8.32 5.47
N VAL A 75 -9.74 -9.52 5.81
CA VAL A 75 -10.14 -10.25 7.02
C VAL A 75 -9.70 -9.49 8.28
N ALA A 76 -8.44 -9.05 8.33
CA ALA A 76 -7.90 -8.35 9.49
C ALA A 76 -8.66 -7.06 9.79
N VAL A 77 -8.96 -6.25 8.77
CA VAL A 77 -9.69 -4.99 8.95
C VAL A 77 -11.15 -5.22 9.30
N LYS A 78 -11.81 -6.21 8.69
CA LYS A 78 -13.21 -6.55 8.99
C LYS A 78 -13.42 -6.97 10.45
N ALA A 79 -12.40 -7.54 11.10
CA ALA A 79 -12.47 -7.93 12.51
C ALA A 79 -12.24 -6.77 13.49
N LEU A 80 -11.63 -5.65 13.07
CA LEU A 80 -11.29 -4.53 13.95
C LEU A 80 -12.49 -3.94 14.70
N PRO A 81 -13.66 -3.71 14.07
CA PRO A 81 -14.77 -3.07 14.77
C PRO A 81 -15.22 -3.87 16.00
N ASP A 82 -15.33 -5.19 15.86
CA ASP A 82 -15.78 -6.08 16.94
C ASP A 82 -14.73 -6.24 18.05
N GLN A 83 -13.44 -6.08 17.71
CA GLN A 83 -12.35 -6.12 18.69
C GLN A 83 -12.25 -4.83 19.53
N ILE A 84 -12.64 -3.69 18.96
CA ILE A 84 -12.44 -2.37 19.56
C ILE A 84 -13.67 -1.91 20.35
N LEU A 85 -14.86 -1.99 19.76
CA LEU A 85 -16.07 -1.48 20.38
C LEU A 85 -16.78 -2.58 21.17
N LYS A 86 -16.80 -2.43 22.49
CA LYS A 86 -17.67 -3.20 23.38
C LYS A 86 -18.94 -2.40 23.64
N GLY A 87 -20.05 -2.80 23.05
CA GLY A 87 -21.38 -2.20 23.25
C GLY A 87 -22.07 -1.77 21.96
N GLU A 88 -23.06 -0.89 22.08
CA GLU A 88 -23.88 -0.44 20.95
C GLU A 88 -23.11 0.47 20.00
N SER A 89 -23.34 0.27 18.69
CA SER A 89 -22.79 1.13 17.65
C SER A 89 -23.42 2.52 17.68
N PHE A 90 -22.62 3.55 17.43
CA PHE A 90 -23.08 4.93 17.26
C PHE A 90 -22.85 5.42 15.82
N GLU A 91 -23.43 6.56 15.44
CA GLU A 91 -23.39 7.05 14.05
C GLU A 91 -21.96 7.23 13.52
N LYS A 92 -21.11 7.93 14.28
CA LYS A 92 -19.71 8.17 13.89
C LYS A 92 -18.89 6.88 13.78
N TRP A 93 -19.22 5.87 14.58
CA TRP A 93 -18.61 4.54 14.48
C TRP A 93 -18.91 3.89 13.13
N ARG A 94 -20.18 3.90 12.70
CA ARG A 94 -20.59 3.36 11.40
C ARG A 94 -19.94 4.12 10.23
N HIS A 95 -19.71 5.42 10.38
CA HIS A 95 -18.93 6.20 9.41
C HIS A 95 -17.46 5.78 9.38
N ALA A 96 -16.84 5.59 10.54
CA ALA A 96 -15.46 5.15 10.64
C ALA A 96 -15.23 3.77 10.00
N ILE A 97 -16.16 2.82 10.19
CA ILE A 97 -16.13 1.51 9.51
C ILE A 97 -16.10 1.70 7.99
N LYS A 98 -17.01 2.52 7.44
CA LYS A 98 -17.06 2.79 5.99
C LYS A 98 -15.79 3.46 5.47
N ILE A 99 -15.15 4.32 6.28
CA ILE A 99 -13.86 4.92 5.94
C ILE A 99 -12.79 3.84 5.89
N CYS A 100 -12.69 2.98 6.91
CA CYS A 100 -11.74 1.86 6.91
C CYS A 100 -11.93 0.95 5.71
N ASP A 101 -13.17 0.57 5.37
CA ASP A 101 -13.44 -0.25 4.18
C ASP A 101 -12.91 0.41 2.89
N LYS A 102 -13.10 1.72 2.74
CA LYS A 102 -12.57 2.47 1.58
C LYS A 102 -11.05 2.56 1.59
N LEU A 103 -10.44 2.85 2.73
CA LEU A 103 -8.98 2.92 2.86
C LEU A 103 -8.33 1.56 2.60
N THR A 104 -8.96 0.47 3.04
CA THR A 104 -8.50 -0.90 2.78
C THR A 104 -8.59 -1.24 1.30
N ARG A 105 -9.71 -0.93 0.64
CA ARG A 105 -9.85 -1.12 -0.82
C ARG A 105 -8.81 -0.33 -1.59
N ASN A 106 -8.58 0.93 -1.23
CA ASN A 106 -7.55 1.76 -1.87
C ASN A 106 -6.14 1.20 -1.63
N SER A 107 -5.85 0.72 -0.41
CA SER A 107 -4.58 0.08 -0.09
C SER A 107 -4.36 -1.17 -0.95
N ASN A 108 -5.36 -2.05 -1.04
CA ASN A 108 -5.30 -3.24 -1.89
C ASN A 108 -5.11 -2.88 -3.37
N LEU A 109 -5.85 -1.89 -3.89
CA LEU A 109 -5.68 -1.44 -5.28
C LEU A 109 -4.25 -0.96 -5.53
N GLN A 110 -3.69 -0.18 -4.61
CA GLN A 110 -2.32 0.30 -4.70
C GLN A 110 -1.31 -0.85 -4.63
N HIS A 111 -1.50 -1.80 -3.71
CA HIS A 111 -0.67 -2.99 -3.58
C HIS A 111 -0.70 -3.85 -4.85
N VAL A 112 -1.89 -4.12 -5.40
CA VAL A 112 -2.06 -4.85 -6.66
C VAL A 112 -1.38 -4.12 -7.81
N THR A 113 -1.53 -2.80 -7.89
CA THR A 113 -0.91 -1.97 -8.93
C THR A 113 0.62 -2.07 -8.89
N ILE A 114 1.20 -2.09 -7.68
CA ILE A 114 2.65 -2.21 -7.50
C ILE A 114 3.12 -3.65 -7.76
N PHE A 115 2.49 -4.65 -7.15
CA PHE A 115 3.09 -5.96 -7.01
C PHE A 115 2.61 -7.03 -7.99
N ARG A 116 1.39 -6.95 -8.53
CA ARG A 116 0.95 -7.90 -9.57
C ARG A 116 1.89 -7.88 -10.78
N PRO A 117 2.27 -6.72 -11.35
CA PRO A 117 3.18 -6.71 -12.49
C PRO A 117 4.55 -7.34 -12.18
N LEU A 118 5.00 -7.33 -10.92
CA LEU A 118 6.24 -8.01 -10.52
C LEU A 118 6.09 -9.53 -10.53
N GLY A 119 4.94 -10.04 -10.06
CA GLY A 119 4.58 -11.45 -10.17
C GLY A 119 4.45 -11.90 -11.63
N ASP A 120 3.72 -11.14 -12.45
CA ASP A 120 3.56 -11.43 -13.89
C ASP A 120 4.92 -11.45 -14.61
N PHE A 121 5.86 -10.58 -14.19
CA PHE A 121 7.18 -10.48 -14.78
C PHE A 121 8.15 -11.58 -14.35
N SER A 122 7.93 -12.17 -13.17
CA SER A 122 8.74 -13.27 -12.65
C SER A 122 8.35 -14.63 -13.24
N GLU A 123 7.21 -14.70 -13.93
CA GLU A 123 6.76 -15.91 -14.62
C GLU A 123 7.80 -16.42 -15.63
N LYS A 124 8.00 -17.74 -15.67
CA LYS A 124 8.93 -18.41 -16.59
C LYS A 124 8.65 -18.09 -18.07
N GLU A 125 7.41 -17.76 -18.42
CA GLU A 125 7.01 -17.42 -19.79
C GLU A 125 7.70 -16.13 -20.28
N ILE A 126 7.94 -15.17 -19.39
CA ILE A 126 8.57 -13.89 -19.73
C ILE A 126 9.99 -14.13 -20.25
N SER A 127 10.77 -14.95 -19.55
CA SER A 127 12.15 -15.31 -19.92
C SER A 127 12.27 -16.45 -20.95
N ASN A 128 11.15 -16.98 -21.46
CA ASN A 128 11.16 -18.13 -22.36
C ASN A 128 11.70 -17.75 -23.77
N ILE A 129 12.92 -18.21 -24.07
CA ILE A 129 13.59 -17.94 -25.34
C ILE A 129 12.86 -18.53 -26.57
N TYR A 130 12.06 -19.58 -26.39
CA TYR A 130 11.33 -20.21 -27.50
C TYR A 130 10.21 -19.33 -28.03
N THR A 131 9.71 -18.39 -27.24
CA THR A 131 8.59 -17.50 -27.61
C THR A 131 9.06 -16.11 -28.03
N LEU A 132 10.36 -15.91 -28.31
CA LEU A 132 10.90 -14.61 -28.75
C LEU A 132 10.41 -14.16 -30.12
N LYS A 133 9.94 -15.10 -30.96
CA LYS A 133 9.30 -14.81 -32.26
C LYS A 133 7.78 -14.83 -32.20
N ASP A 134 7.21 -15.27 -31.09
CA ASP A 134 5.77 -15.40 -30.94
C ASP A 134 5.14 -14.01 -30.67
N ARG A 135 4.22 -13.60 -31.54
CA ARG A 135 3.59 -12.27 -31.45
C ARG A 135 2.72 -12.12 -30.21
N GLY A 136 2.10 -13.19 -29.72
CA GLY A 136 1.29 -13.17 -28.51
C GLY A 136 2.14 -12.94 -27.27
N ALA A 137 3.22 -13.72 -27.13
CA ALA A 137 4.18 -13.61 -26.05
C ALA A 137 4.91 -12.27 -26.06
N LEU A 138 5.28 -11.74 -27.23
CA LEU A 138 5.86 -10.39 -27.34
C LEU A 138 4.91 -9.32 -26.81
N ARG A 139 3.63 -9.34 -27.22
CA ARG A 139 2.61 -8.42 -26.70
C ARG A 139 2.41 -8.57 -25.19
N LYS A 140 2.42 -9.80 -24.66
CA LYS A 140 2.34 -10.06 -23.21
C LYS A 140 3.51 -9.39 -22.49
N ARG A 141 4.75 -9.59 -22.96
CA ARG A 141 5.96 -8.97 -22.39
C ARG A 141 5.90 -7.45 -22.42
N GLU A 142 5.55 -6.86 -23.57
CA GLU A 142 5.40 -5.40 -23.70
C GLU A 142 4.38 -4.84 -22.71
N LYS A 143 3.23 -5.50 -22.58
CA LYS A 143 2.20 -5.11 -21.61
C LYS A 143 2.69 -5.21 -20.17
N THR A 144 3.38 -6.30 -19.81
CA THR A 144 3.94 -6.48 -18.46
C THR A 144 5.01 -5.42 -18.16
N ILE A 145 5.91 -5.14 -19.11
CA ILE A 145 6.92 -4.09 -18.96
C ILE A 145 6.26 -2.71 -18.80
N HIS A 146 5.23 -2.40 -19.58
CA HIS A 146 4.46 -1.16 -19.42
C HIS A 146 3.83 -1.05 -18.03
N ALA A 147 3.18 -2.11 -17.56
CA ALA A 147 2.59 -2.17 -16.22
C ALA A 147 3.66 -2.03 -15.11
N LEU A 148 4.90 -2.46 -15.34
CA LEU A 148 6.00 -2.26 -14.40
C LEU A 148 6.48 -0.80 -14.30
N TYR A 149 6.38 -0.01 -15.38
CA TYR A 149 6.61 1.43 -15.29
C TYR A 149 5.53 2.12 -14.42
N GLU A 150 4.27 1.72 -14.56
CA GLU A 150 3.17 2.20 -13.71
C GLU A 150 3.34 1.77 -12.26
N SER A 151 3.74 0.52 -12.04
CA SER A 151 4.10 -0.02 -10.71
C SER A 151 5.21 0.82 -10.06
N ALA A 152 6.27 1.15 -10.80
CA ALA A 152 7.36 1.95 -10.27
C ALA A 152 6.93 3.39 -9.90
N GLU A 153 6.03 3.99 -10.68
CA GLU A 153 5.43 5.29 -10.36
C GLU A 153 4.54 5.22 -9.10
N ALA A 154 3.74 4.16 -8.97
CA ALA A 154 2.89 3.94 -7.80
C ALA A 154 3.73 3.71 -6.52
N ALA A 155 4.82 2.95 -6.63
CA ALA A 155 5.76 2.73 -5.54
C ALA A 155 6.46 4.03 -5.10
N ALA A 156 6.93 4.84 -6.06
CA ALA A 156 7.59 6.12 -5.77
C ALA A 156 6.67 7.12 -5.05
N ARG A 157 5.36 7.06 -5.29
CA ARG A 157 4.37 7.97 -4.70
C ARG A 157 3.60 7.36 -3.52
N TYR A 158 3.96 6.16 -3.08
CA TYR A 158 3.15 5.37 -2.13
C TYR A 158 2.65 6.18 -0.94
N MET A 159 3.58 6.78 -0.17
CA MET A 159 3.25 7.52 1.05
C MET A 159 2.45 8.81 0.75
N LYS A 160 2.70 9.44 -0.40
CA LYS A 160 1.95 10.63 -0.83
C LYS A 160 0.50 10.28 -1.14
N ASP A 161 0.28 9.18 -1.87
CA ASP A 161 -1.05 8.71 -2.24
C ASP A 161 -1.83 8.22 -1.01
N LEU A 162 -1.19 7.49 -0.09
CA LEU A 162 -1.81 7.07 1.18
C LEU A 162 -2.30 8.28 2.00
N LYS A 163 -1.45 9.31 2.18
CA LYS A 163 -1.81 10.54 2.89
C LYS A 163 -2.96 11.27 2.20
N ARG A 164 -2.97 11.32 0.87
CA ARG A 164 -4.07 11.92 0.11
C ARG A 164 -5.36 11.15 0.33
N ASP A 165 -5.32 9.83 0.31
CA ASP A 165 -6.51 8.99 0.45
C ASP A 165 -7.11 9.12 1.85
N ILE A 166 -6.29 9.10 2.91
CA ILE A 166 -6.73 9.36 4.28
C ILE A 166 -7.45 10.73 4.36
N ASN A 167 -6.82 11.78 3.84
CA ASN A 167 -7.41 13.12 3.84
C ASN A 167 -8.72 13.18 3.06
N THR A 168 -8.77 12.57 1.88
CA THR A 168 -9.98 12.53 1.04
C THR A 168 -11.11 11.80 1.75
N GLN A 169 -10.83 10.64 2.35
CA GLN A 169 -11.86 9.90 3.07
C GLN A 169 -12.34 10.66 4.31
N LEU A 170 -11.45 11.24 5.12
CA LEU A 170 -11.88 12.00 6.29
C LEU A 170 -12.69 13.25 5.95
N LYS A 171 -12.43 13.89 4.80
CA LYS A 171 -13.23 15.02 4.29
C LYS A 171 -14.59 14.60 3.73
N ALA A 172 -14.69 13.41 3.14
CA ALA A 172 -15.92 12.93 2.51
C ALA A 172 -17.02 12.57 3.53
N PHE A 173 -16.65 12.34 4.80
CA PHE A 173 -17.59 12.02 5.87
C PHE A 173 -17.83 13.24 6.77
N ARG A 174 -19.04 13.33 7.35
CA ARG A 174 -19.53 14.47 8.16
C ARG A 174 -18.90 14.56 9.56
N PHE A 175 -17.58 14.41 9.67
CA PHE A 175 -16.87 14.78 10.90
C PHE A 175 -16.81 16.30 11.03
N SER A 176 -16.84 16.79 12.27
CA SER A 176 -16.50 18.20 12.50
C SER A 176 -15.03 18.44 12.16
N ASP A 177 -14.64 19.70 11.92
CA ASP A 177 -13.24 20.03 11.65
C ASP A 177 -12.31 19.62 12.79
N GLU A 178 -12.76 19.78 14.04
CA GLU A 178 -12.07 19.33 15.26
C GLU A 178 -11.83 17.80 15.25
N GLU A 179 -12.83 17.02 14.87
CA GLU A 179 -12.75 15.55 14.85
C GLU A 179 -11.83 15.05 13.74
N ARG A 180 -11.88 15.71 12.58
CA ARG A 180 -10.99 15.43 11.46
C ARG A 180 -9.55 15.69 11.86
N GLU A 181 -9.27 16.84 12.47
CA GLU A 181 -7.92 17.21 12.90
C GLU A 181 -7.38 16.24 13.94
N LEU A 182 -8.17 15.93 14.98
CA LEU A 182 -7.81 14.94 15.99
C LEU A 182 -7.49 13.57 15.37
N THR A 183 -8.34 13.12 14.45
CA THR A 183 -8.16 11.82 13.78
C THR A 183 -6.90 11.81 12.92
N LEU A 184 -6.65 12.88 12.15
CA LEU A 184 -5.42 13.02 11.36
C LEU A 184 -4.18 13.02 12.24
N GLN A 185 -4.20 13.76 13.34
CA GLN A 185 -3.11 13.80 14.29
C GLN A 185 -2.82 12.42 14.90
N ARG A 186 -3.86 11.66 15.26
CA ARG A 186 -3.73 10.29 15.79
C ARG A 186 -3.16 9.34 14.74
N ILE A 187 -3.69 9.34 13.52
CA ILE A 187 -3.16 8.51 12.43
C ILE A 187 -1.70 8.87 12.13
N SER A 188 -1.36 10.17 12.12
CA SER A 188 0.02 10.62 11.91
C SER A 188 0.94 10.08 13.01
N SER A 189 0.69 10.49 14.25
CA SER A 189 1.57 10.21 15.39
C SER A 189 1.70 8.73 15.74
N GLN A 190 0.62 7.95 15.57
CA GLN A 190 0.64 6.53 15.93
C GLN A 190 1.11 5.63 14.79
N VAL A 191 1.00 6.08 13.54
CA VAL A 191 1.29 5.24 12.37
C VAL A 191 2.23 5.97 11.43
N LEU A 192 1.79 7.02 10.73
CA LEU A 192 2.55 7.56 9.59
C LEU A 192 3.92 8.11 9.97
N ASP A 193 4.07 8.68 11.16
CA ASP A 193 5.32 9.26 11.63
C ASP A 193 6.38 8.20 11.94
N ASN A 194 5.97 6.95 12.16
CA ASN A 194 6.87 5.80 12.35
C ASN A 194 7.46 5.28 11.04
N TYR A 195 6.99 5.76 9.89
CA TYR A 195 7.40 5.30 8.58
C TYR A 195 7.91 6.44 7.70
N GLN A 196 8.77 6.09 6.76
CA GLN A 196 9.23 7.01 5.70
C GLN A 196 9.40 6.26 4.40
N GLN A 197 9.37 7.02 3.29
CA GLN A 197 9.75 6.47 1.99
C GLN A 197 11.16 5.89 2.11
N GLY A 198 11.34 4.66 1.66
CA GLY A 198 12.66 4.03 1.62
C GLY A 198 13.49 4.49 0.42
N ASN A 199 14.56 3.76 0.15
CA ASN A 199 15.49 4.09 -0.95
C ASN A 199 15.01 3.60 -2.33
N PHE A 200 13.73 3.28 -2.48
CA PHE A 200 13.15 2.93 -3.78
C PHE A 200 13.45 4.02 -4.82
N SER A 201 14.07 3.62 -5.92
CA SER A 201 14.42 4.49 -7.03
C SER A 201 13.64 4.12 -8.28
N LYS A 202 12.68 4.97 -8.66
CA LYS A 202 11.97 4.82 -9.94
C LYS A 202 12.95 4.79 -11.11
N LYS A 203 13.95 5.66 -11.11
CA LYS A 203 14.96 5.73 -12.18
C LYS A 203 15.72 4.41 -12.35
N GLN A 204 16.07 3.73 -11.26
CA GLN A 204 16.74 2.42 -11.34
C GLN A 204 15.80 1.36 -11.93
N ALA A 205 14.53 1.35 -11.53
CA ALA A 205 13.53 0.46 -12.12
C ALA A 205 13.37 0.75 -13.62
N ASP A 206 13.17 2.01 -14.02
CA ASP A 206 13.02 2.42 -15.41
C ASP A 206 14.23 1.98 -16.26
N THR A 207 15.45 2.22 -15.78
CA THR A 207 16.69 1.86 -16.49
C THR A 207 16.77 0.36 -16.74
N TYR A 208 16.35 -0.45 -15.78
CA TYR A 208 16.30 -1.90 -15.95
C TYR A 208 15.26 -2.31 -16.99
N LEU A 209 14.04 -1.77 -16.90
CA LEU A 209 12.96 -2.05 -17.83
C LEU A 209 13.29 -1.63 -19.26
N GLU A 210 14.03 -0.53 -19.45
CA GLU A 210 14.54 -0.10 -20.75
C GLU A 210 15.48 -1.14 -21.35
N ARG A 211 16.39 -1.71 -20.57
CA ARG A 211 17.32 -2.77 -21.02
C ARG A 211 16.56 -4.02 -21.43
N VAL A 212 15.59 -4.44 -20.61
CA VAL A 212 14.73 -5.60 -20.89
C VAL A 212 13.91 -5.38 -22.17
N SER A 213 13.31 -4.20 -22.30
CA SER A 213 12.55 -3.80 -23.49
C SER A 213 13.43 -3.81 -24.74
N LEU A 214 14.62 -3.23 -24.66
CA LEU A 214 15.58 -3.20 -25.77
C LEU A 214 16.05 -4.61 -26.18
N PHE A 215 16.25 -5.51 -25.21
CA PHE A 215 16.56 -6.91 -25.48
C PHE A 215 15.43 -7.56 -26.29
N TYR A 216 14.18 -7.51 -25.81
CA TYR A 216 13.06 -8.14 -26.51
C TYR A 216 12.79 -7.52 -27.88
N LYS A 217 12.88 -6.19 -27.98
CA LYS A 217 12.76 -5.46 -29.25
C LYS A 217 13.83 -5.91 -30.25
N THR A 218 15.08 -6.01 -29.81
CA THR A 218 16.19 -6.48 -30.66
C THR A 218 15.92 -7.90 -31.19
N MET A 219 15.41 -8.80 -30.34
CA MET A 219 15.06 -10.16 -30.73
C MET A 219 13.83 -10.22 -31.66
N ALA A 220 12.86 -9.35 -31.48
CA ALA A 220 11.65 -9.28 -32.28
C ALA A 220 11.89 -8.69 -33.68
N GLU A 221 12.78 -7.69 -33.79
CA GLU A 221 13.11 -7.00 -35.05
C GLU A 221 14.05 -7.82 -35.94
N ASN A 222 14.76 -8.81 -35.38
CA ASN A 222 15.74 -9.62 -36.11
C ASN A 222 15.36 -11.12 -36.19
N PRO A 223 14.11 -11.50 -36.53
CA PRO A 223 13.63 -12.87 -36.36
C PRO A 223 14.28 -13.87 -37.34
N LYS A 224 14.90 -13.41 -38.43
CA LYS A 224 15.61 -14.26 -39.39
C LYS A 224 17.09 -14.46 -39.06
N SER A 225 17.63 -13.65 -38.16
CA SER A 225 19.06 -13.58 -37.85
C SER A 225 19.48 -14.48 -36.68
N TYR A 226 18.53 -15.24 -36.12
CA TYR A 226 18.80 -16.25 -35.11
C TYR A 226 17.82 -17.43 -35.19
N SER A 227 18.20 -18.56 -34.59
CA SER A 227 17.35 -19.72 -34.33
C SER A 227 17.51 -20.17 -32.89
N VAL A 228 16.49 -20.82 -32.32
CA VAL A 228 16.61 -21.47 -31.01
C VAL A 228 16.91 -22.95 -31.27
N ARG A 229 18.03 -23.46 -30.74
CA ARG A 229 18.47 -24.85 -30.90
C ARG A 229 18.86 -25.41 -29.54
N ASN A 230 18.28 -26.55 -29.14
CA ASN A 230 18.58 -27.22 -27.86
C ASN A 230 18.56 -26.26 -26.64
N GLY A 231 17.62 -25.32 -26.59
CA GLY A 231 17.53 -24.36 -25.48
C GLY A 231 18.55 -23.22 -25.51
N SER A 232 19.22 -22.98 -26.64
CA SER A 232 20.18 -21.90 -26.82
C SER A 232 19.88 -21.07 -28.06
N LEU A 233 20.24 -19.79 -28.02
CA LEU A 233 20.17 -18.90 -29.18
C LEU A 233 21.39 -19.11 -30.08
N TYR A 234 21.14 -19.43 -31.35
CA TYR A 234 22.15 -19.51 -32.39
C TYR A 234 21.97 -18.34 -33.36
N PHE A 235 23.01 -17.53 -33.54
CA PHE A 235 22.97 -16.33 -34.37
C PHE A 235 23.67 -16.55 -35.71
N TYR A 236 23.06 -16.04 -36.79
CA TYR A 236 23.65 -16.04 -38.13
C TYR A 236 24.45 -14.76 -38.42
N SER A 237 24.32 -13.74 -37.56
CA SER A 237 25.06 -12.48 -37.61
C SER A 237 25.89 -12.31 -36.34
N GLN A 238 27.19 -12.09 -36.49
CA GLN A 238 28.12 -11.86 -35.38
C GLN A 238 27.83 -10.54 -34.65
N GLU A 239 27.42 -9.50 -35.38
CA GLU A 239 27.03 -8.21 -34.80
C GLU A 239 25.80 -8.36 -33.90
N LEU A 240 24.77 -9.07 -34.38
CA LEU A 240 23.57 -9.32 -33.59
C LEU A 240 23.89 -10.17 -32.35
N LYS A 241 24.75 -11.18 -32.51
CA LYS A 241 25.21 -12.02 -31.40
C LYS A 241 25.81 -11.16 -30.29
N GLN A 242 26.81 -10.33 -30.63
CA GLN A 242 27.48 -9.46 -29.65
C GLN A 242 26.49 -8.54 -28.95
N LYS A 243 25.63 -7.86 -29.73
CA LYS A 243 24.61 -6.95 -29.20
C LYS A 243 23.65 -7.65 -28.23
N VAL A 244 23.20 -8.86 -28.57
CA VAL A 244 22.25 -9.61 -27.74
C VAL A 244 22.93 -10.17 -26.49
N GLU A 245 24.17 -10.66 -26.59
CA GLU A 245 24.95 -11.11 -25.44
C GLU A 245 25.20 -9.97 -24.44
N ASP A 246 25.58 -8.78 -24.92
CA ASP A 246 25.79 -7.60 -24.08
C ASP A 246 24.50 -7.17 -23.36
N LEU A 247 23.37 -7.14 -24.08
CA LEU A 247 22.06 -6.82 -23.51
C LEU A 247 21.61 -7.88 -22.50
N TYR A 248 21.77 -9.16 -22.83
CA TYR A 248 21.39 -10.27 -21.96
C TYR A 248 22.18 -10.26 -20.66
N ASN A 249 23.49 -10.04 -20.72
CA ASN A 249 24.34 -9.89 -19.55
C ASN A 249 23.89 -8.71 -18.67
N ALA A 250 23.58 -7.56 -19.28
CA ALA A 250 23.09 -6.39 -18.57
C ALA A 250 21.72 -6.63 -17.90
N VAL A 251 20.84 -7.42 -18.53
CA VAL A 251 19.54 -7.84 -17.98
C VAL A 251 19.71 -8.81 -16.81
N ILE A 252 20.54 -9.85 -16.93
CA ILE A 252 20.76 -10.78 -15.81
C ILE A 252 21.38 -10.07 -14.61
N GLN A 253 22.43 -9.29 -14.83
CA GLN A 253 23.14 -8.59 -13.75
C GLN A 253 22.24 -7.57 -13.04
N GLY A 254 21.30 -6.95 -13.76
CA GLY A 254 20.39 -5.95 -13.21
C GLY A 254 19.18 -6.54 -12.47
N GLU A 255 18.83 -7.81 -12.69
CA GLU A 255 17.57 -8.38 -12.21
C GLU A 255 17.46 -8.40 -10.69
N GLY A 256 18.50 -8.83 -9.99
CA GLY A 256 18.51 -8.87 -8.52
C GLY A 256 18.33 -7.47 -7.92
N ALA A 257 19.01 -6.47 -8.48
CA ALA A 257 18.87 -5.07 -8.06
C ALA A 257 17.47 -4.53 -8.36
N PHE A 258 16.86 -4.92 -9.48
CA PHE A 258 15.49 -4.53 -9.83
C PHE A 258 14.48 -5.02 -8.79
N TYR A 259 14.44 -6.31 -8.47
CA TYR A 259 13.54 -6.82 -7.44
C TYR A 259 13.91 -6.29 -6.04
N GLY A 260 15.20 -6.14 -5.75
CA GLY A 260 15.71 -5.57 -4.50
C GLY A 260 15.29 -4.12 -4.28
N ASN A 261 15.11 -3.34 -5.35
CA ASN A 261 14.61 -1.97 -5.29
C ASN A 261 13.17 -1.91 -4.76
N PHE A 262 12.30 -2.82 -5.21
CA PHE A 262 10.90 -2.91 -4.74
C PHE A 262 10.75 -3.38 -3.30
N LYS A 263 11.83 -3.88 -2.66
CA LYS A 263 11.85 -4.17 -1.21
C LYS A 263 12.05 -2.91 -0.34
N GLN A 264 12.26 -1.74 -0.98
CA GLN A 264 12.69 -0.50 -0.33
C GLN A 264 11.70 0.65 -0.54
N ILE A 265 10.44 0.35 -0.84
CA ILE A 265 9.36 1.35 -1.03
C ILE A 265 9.14 2.13 0.27
N LEU A 266 9.00 1.42 1.38
CA LEU A 266 8.74 2.00 2.68
C LEU A 266 9.59 1.34 3.75
N VAL A 267 10.16 2.15 4.64
CA VAL A 267 10.96 1.69 5.78
C VAL A 267 10.42 2.26 7.07
N GLN A 268 10.58 1.52 8.16
CA GLN A 268 10.33 2.03 9.50
C GLN A 268 11.45 3.01 9.88
N LYS A 269 11.10 4.18 10.42
CA LYS A 269 12.11 5.09 10.95
C LYS A 269 12.78 4.44 12.14
N GLN A 270 14.11 4.39 12.14
CA GLN A 270 14.84 4.06 13.35
C GLN A 270 14.61 5.18 14.36
N VAL A 271 13.86 4.89 15.42
CA VAL A 271 13.84 5.75 16.59
C VAL A 271 15.24 5.67 17.17
N ARG A 272 16.05 6.71 17.00
CA ARG A 272 17.26 6.87 17.80
C ARG A 272 16.77 6.89 19.24
N SER A 273 16.92 5.78 19.95
CA SER A 273 16.87 5.78 21.40
C SER A 273 17.93 6.78 21.83
N SER A 274 17.50 7.97 22.25
CA SER A 274 18.36 8.87 22.99
C SER A 274 18.78 8.08 24.22
N SER A 275 19.99 7.55 24.19
CA SER A 275 20.69 7.04 25.36
C SER A 275 20.77 8.20 26.35
N TYR A 276 19.86 8.18 27.32
CA TYR A 276 20.01 8.85 28.61
C TYR A 276 20.77 7.92 29.54
#